data_AF-A0A6J5IKQ1-F1
#
_entry.id   AF-A0A6J5IKQ1-F1
#
_cell.length_a   1.000
_cell.length_b   1.000
_cell.length_c   1.000
_cell.angle_alpha   90.00
_cell.angle_beta   90.00
_cell.angle_gamma   90.00
#
_symmetry.space_group_name_H-M   'P 1'
#
loop_
_entity.id
_entity.type
_entity.pdbx_description
1 polymer ?
#
loop_
_entity_poly.entity_id
_entity_poly.type
_entity_poly.pdbx_seq_one_letter_code
_entity_poly.pdbx_strand_id
1 'polypeptide(L)' 'MSRAEEDPCGFCARLRVPDPTHDLDQLIAATALINDLTVVTRNVDDFSRTGVRLLNPFD' A
#
# COMPACT_ATOMS: atom_id res chain seq x y z
N MET A 1 -36.81 -23.29 -2.28
CA MET A 1 -36.54 -22.57 -1.02
C MET A 1 -35.05 -22.67 -0.75
N SER A 2 -34.41 -21.49 -0.67
CA SER A 2 -33.13 -21.13 -0.04
C SER A 2 -31.94 -22.10 -0.10
N ARG A 3 -30.96 -21.76 -0.93
CA ARG A 3 -29.54 -21.79 -0.57
C ARG A 3 -28.86 -20.63 -1.28
N ALA A 4 -28.63 -19.55 -0.54
CA ALA A 4 -27.80 -18.43 -0.99
C ALA A 4 -26.34 -18.91 -0.94
N GLU A 5 -25.74 -19.10 -2.12
CA GLU A 5 -24.30 -19.28 -2.27
C GLU A 5 -23.75 -17.90 -2.62
N GLU A 6 -23.14 -17.24 -1.64
CA GLU A 6 -22.50 -15.94 -1.78
C GLU A 6 -21.23 -16.12 -2.63
N ASP A 7 -21.25 -15.66 -3.89
CA ASP A 7 -20.10 -15.69 -4.78
C ASP A 7 -19.02 -14.70 -4.31
N PRO A 8 -17.82 -15.14 -3.86
CA PRO A 8 -16.85 -14.27 -3.18
C PRO A 8 -16.02 -13.41 -4.14
N CYS A 9 -16.45 -13.22 -5.39
CA CYS A 9 -15.65 -12.54 -6.42
C CYS A 9 -15.99 -11.05 -6.59
N GLY A 10 -16.56 -10.41 -5.56
CA GLY A 10 -16.82 -8.97 -5.55
C GLY A 10 -15.63 -8.09 -5.16
N PHE A 11 -14.60 -8.66 -4.54
CA PHE A 11 -13.49 -7.88 -3.96
C PHE A 11 -12.21 -7.89 -4.83
N CYS A 12 -12.00 -8.93 -5.65
CA CYS A 12 -10.74 -9.10 -6.40
C CYS A 12 -10.60 -8.21 -7.64
N ALA A 13 -11.63 -7.45 -8.04
CA ALA A 13 -11.64 -6.75 -9.31
C ALA A 13 -11.03 -5.33 -9.32
N ARG A 14 -10.62 -4.77 -8.16
CA ARG A 14 -10.24 -3.34 -8.08
C ARG A 14 -8.75 -3.03 -7.91
N LEU A 15 -7.88 -4.02 -7.76
CA LEU A 15 -6.43 -3.80 -7.72
C LEU A 15 -5.83 -3.99 -9.12
N ARG A 16 -6.16 -3.08 -10.05
CA ARG A 16 -5.27 -2.85 -11.20
C ARG A 16 -4.11 -2.02 -10.70
N VAL A 17 -2.95 -2.65 -10.53
CA VAL A 17 -1.67 -2.01 -10.21
C VAL A 17 -1.33 -1.03 -11.33
N PRO A 18 -1.34 0.29 -11.08
CA PRO A 18 -0.69 1.24 -11.95
C PRO A 18 0.79 1.26 -11.55
N ASP A 19 1.64 0.83 -12.47
CA ASP A 19 3.11 0.81 -12.36
C ASP A 19 3.73 -0.32 -11.50
N PRO A 20 4.23 -1.41 -12.13
CA PRO A 20 4.83 -2.56 -11.43
C PRO A 20 6.18 -2.22 -10.76
N THR A 21 6.69 -1.00 -10.93
CA THR A 21 7.97 -0.56 -10.37
C THR A 21 7.88 -0.20 -8.88
N HIS A 22 6.68 -0.01 -8.33
CA HIS A 22 6.47 0.47 -6.95
C HIS A 22 5.76 -0.52 -6.02
N ASP A 23 5.61 -1.79 -6.42
CA ASP A 23 4.87 -2.77 -5.60
C ASP A 23 5.50 -2.96 -4.20
N LEU A 24 6.84 -2.92 -4.12
CA LEU A 24 7.56 -3.03 -2.85
C LEU A 24 7.41 -1.76 -2.00
N ASP A 25 7.48 -0.58 -2.61
CA ASP A 25 7.33 0.69 -1.88
C ASP A 25 5.92 0.83 -1.30
N GLN A 26 4.90 0.39 -2.06
CA GLN A 26 3.53 0.32 -1.55
C GLN A 26 3.40 -0.67 -0.39
N LEU A 27 4.08 -1.81 -0.43
CA LEU A 27 4.07 -2.79 0.66
C LEU A 27 4.77 -2.26 1.92
N ILE A 28 5.92 -1.59 1.76
CA ILE A 28 6.65 -0.93 2.85
C ILE A 28 5.76 0.15 3.46
N ALA A 29 5.14 0.98 2.63
CA ALA A 29 4.27 2.06 3.08
C ALA A 29 3.04 1.53 3.83
N ALA A 30 2.36 0.52 3.28
CA ALA A 30 1.22 -0.13 3.93
C ALA A 30 1.60 -0.73 5.30
N THR A 31 2.77 -1.38 5.37
CA THR A 31 3.29 -1.93 6.62
C THR A 31 3.53 -0.83 7.64
N ALA A 32 4.11 0.29 7.23
CA ALA A 32 4.34 1.43 8.10
C ALA A 32 3.03 2.07 8.59
N LEU A 33 2.00 2.18 7.75
CA LEU A 33 0.69 2.69 8.15
C LEU A 33 0.00 1.78 9.19
N ILE A 34 -0.01 0.47 8.95
CA ILE A 34 -0.69 -0.50 9.84
C ILE A 34 -0.04 -0.54 11.22
N ASN A 35 1.29 -0.40 11.27
CA ASN A 35 2.06 -0.52 12.51
C ASN A 35 2.41 0.84 13.14
N ASP A 36 1.88 1.94 12.60
CA ASP A 36 2.19 3.29 13.06
C ASP A 36 3.72 3.57 13.12
N LEU A 37 4.43 3.24 12.04
CA LEU A 37 5.89 3.43 11.90
C LEU A 37 6.22 4.61 10.99
N THR A 38 7.45 5.11 11.13
CA THR A 38 8.04 6.11 10.24
C THR A 38 8.98 5.42 9.26
N VAL A 39 8.82 5.69 7.97
CA VAL A 39 9.71 5.18 6.93
C VAL A 39 10.93 6.10 6.83
N VAL A 40 12.11 5.55 7.12
CA VAL A 40 13.39 6.26 6.93
C VAL A 40 13.93 5.93 5.55
N THR A 41 14.00 6.91 4.67
CA THR A 41 14.42 6.69 3.28
C THR A 41 14.99 7.95 2.65
N ARG A 42 15.92 7.76 1.70
CA ARG A 42 16.38 8.83 0.80
C ARG A 42 15.43 9.06 -0.39
N ASN A 43 14.53 8.11 -0.64
CA ASN A 43 13.63 8.11 -1.79
C ASN A 43 12.30 8.77 -1.45
N VAL A 44 12.34 9.95 -0.85
CA VAL A 44 11.17 10.60 -0.25
C VAL A 44 10.06 10.83 -1.29
N ASP A 45 10.43 11.16 -2.52
CA ASP A 45 9.49 11.47 -3.61
C ASP A 45 8.56 10.31 -3.94
N ASP A 46 9.07 9.08 -3.96
CA ASP A 46 8.27 7.89 -4.29
C ASP A 46 7.29 7.54 -3.16
N PHE A 47 7.66 7.81 -1.91
CA PHE A 47 6.79 7.58 -0.75
C PHE A 47 5.84 8.75 -0.45
N SER A 48 6.11 9.95 -0.99
CA SER A 48 5.34 11.18 -0.70
C SER A 48 3.84 11.04 -0.99
N ARG A 49 3.47 10.19 -1.95
CA ARG A 49 2.09 9.94 -2.38
C ARG A 49 1.34 8.92 -1.52
N THR A 50 2.05 8.23 -0.62
CA THR A 50 1.49 7.11 0.18
C THR A 50 0.90 7.55 1.52
N GLY A 51 1.23 8.76 1.99
CA GLY A 51 0.71 9.30 3.26
C GLY A 51 1.39 8.77 4.52
N VAL A 52 2.45 7.96 4.40
CA VAL A 52 3.27 7.53 5.54
C VAL A 52 4.09 8.69 6.11
N ARG A 53 4.47 8.57 7.39
CA ARG A 53 5.48 9.46 7.96
C ARG A 53 6.84 9.14 7.35
N LEU A 54 7.54 10.17 6.89
CA LEU A 54 8.84 10.05 6.24
C LEU A 54 9.92 10.79 7.03
N LEU A 55 11.11 10.19 7.06
CA LEU A 55 12.32 10.80 7.58
C LEU A 55 13.46 10.57 6.59
N ASN A 56 14.05 11.64 6.06
CA ASN A 56 15.25 11.56 5.25
C ASN A 56 16.48 11.71 6.15
N PRO A 57 17.35 10.68 6.29
CA PRO A 57 18.51 10.75 7.19
C PRO A 57 19.67 11.60 6.65
N PHE A 58 19.53 12.17 5.44
CA PHE A 58 20.56 12.99 4.80
C PHE A 58 20.19 14.47 4.70
N ASP A 59 18.99 14.85 5.16
CA ASP A 59 18.60 16.25 5.34
C ASP A 59 19.11 16.83 6.67
#